data_AF-A0A9P8JMP3-F1
#
_entry.id   AF-A0A9P8JMP3-F1
#
_cell.length_a   1.000
_cell.length_b   1.000
_cell.length_c   1.000
_cell.angle_alpha   90.00
_cell.angle_beta   90.00
_cell.angle_gamma   90.00
#
_symmetry.space_group_name_H-M   'P 1'
#
loop_
_entity.id
_entity.type
_entity.pdbx_description
1 polymer ?
#
loop_
_entity_poly.entity_id
_entity_poly.type
_entity_poly.pdbx_seq_one_letter_code
_entity_poly.pdbx_strand_id
1 'polypeptide(L)'
;MQALPTPPTSHNGDSSPSASQLEHEASILNPDWTTHRFFAAYDALSPSSSALQLLLSHVPTAQHLHRAILRTGSALISKHQIRHLRAFRMGVVREGPDVALFTHPGALVKLATWLSEAISVLEAEKGAKRTADNALVLAALDERRGVYVVVGLGGGDAASGRVRSRAEQKARADKKAAREGKKAEKKAQKAVLRAQRKQARRERDEANGIFADDSEDEDASDAESLSSSDSSDSEDDSEDEEEAEKRKQRGYGSNKFGSAFQEVVEETGARVRIDSFEHEVVEVKKEDLSGFLEALSFKGVVG
;
A
#
# COMPACT_ATOMS: atom_id res chain seq x y z
N MET A 1 8.90 13.73 -90.93
CA MET A 1 8.42 14.41 -89.70
C MET A 1 8.22 13.34 -88.63
N GLN A 2 9.24 13.08 -87.82
CA GLN A 2 9.17 12.14 -86.69
C GLN A 2 8.77 12.93 -85.44
N ALA A 3 7.68 12.53 -84.79
CA ALA A 3 7.19 13.12 -83.55
C ALA A 3 8.02 12.63 -82.35
N LEU A 4 8.38 13.55 -81.46
CA LEU A 4 9.11 13.29 -80.21
C LEU A 4 8.18 12.64 -79.16
N PRO A 5 8.68 11.75 -78.29
CA PRO A 5 7.90 11.18 -77.20
C PRO A 5 7.76 12.16 -76.02
N THR A 6 6.56 12.30 -75.48
CA THR A 6 6.27 13.05 -74.26
C THR A 6 6.71 12.26 -73.01
N PRO A 7 7.13 12.93 -71.93
CA PRO A 7 7.54 12.26 -70.69
C PRO A 7 6.32 11.71 -69.93
N PRO A 8 6.49 10.63 -69.13
CA PRO A 8 5.42 10.05 -68.36
C PRO A 8 5.01 11.00 -67.23
N THR A 9 3.72 11.31 -67.18
CA THR A 9 3.07 12.02 -66.08
C THR A 9 3.29 11.27 -64.77
N SER A 10 3.99 11.89 -63.82
CA SER A 10 4.04 11.44 -62.43
C SER A 10 2.63 11.53 -61.85
N HIS A 11 1.94 10.39 -61.83
CA HIS A 11 0.77 10.20 -61.01
C HIS A 11 1.25 10.25 -59.56
N ASN A 12 1.14 11.40 -58.90
CA ASN A 12 1.22 11.48 -57.45
C ASN A 12 0.04 10.65 -56.92
N GLY A 13 0.31 9.36 -56.67
CA GLY A 13 -0.57 8.50 -55.92
C GLY A 13 -0.70 9.09 -54.52
N ASP A 14 -1.87 9.63 -54.26
CA ASP A 14 -2.41 9.82 -52.92
C ASP A 14 -2.30 8.49 -52.18
N SER A 15 -1.17 8.31 -51.50
CA SER A 15 -0.82 7.11 -50.76
C SER A 15 -1.34 7.31 -49.36
N SER A 16 -2.67 7.28 -49.23
CA SER A 16 -3.29 7.03 -47.94
C SER A 16 -2.67 5.75 -47.37
N PRO A 17 -2.05 5.80 -46.18
CA PRO A 17 -1.35 4.64 -45.63
C PRO A 17 -2.34 3.48 -45.51
N SER A 18 -1.93 2.31 -46.04
CA SER A 18 -2.77 1.12 -46.00
C SER A 18 -3.01 0.69 -44.55
N ALA A 19 -4.17 0.11 -44.24
CA ALA A 19 -4.51 -0.33 -42.88
C ALA A 19 -3.42 -1.22 -42.24
N SER A 20 -2.77 -2.06 -43.05
CA SER A 20 -1.64 -2.89 -42.61
C SER A 20 -0.37 -2.10 -42.26
N GLN A 21 -0.10 -0.97 -42.91
CA GLN A 21 1.01 -0.06 -42.56
C GLN A 21 0.70 0.70 -41.27
N LEU A 22 -0.55 1.14 -41.09
CA LEU A 22 -1.01 1.78 -39.84
C LEU A 22 -0.97 0.80 -38.67
N GLU A 23 -1.35 -0.47 -38.87
CA GLU A 23 -1.23 -1.53 -37.87
C GLU A 23 0.22 -1.87 -37.54
N HIS A 24 1.12 -1.89 -38.54
CA HIS A 24 2.55 -2.09 -38.31
C HIS A 24 3.19 -0.91 -37.56
N GLU A 25 2.86 0.32 -37.92
CA GLU A 25 3.32 1.50 -37.17
C GLU A 25 2.73 1.51 -35.75
N ALA A 26 1.45 1.17 -35.57
CA ALA A 26 0.81 1.11 -34.26
C ALA A 26 1.40 0.02 -33.34
N SER A 27 1.83 -1.11 -33.90
CA SER A 27 2.49 -2.21 -33.17
C SER A 27 3.97 -1.92 -32.86
N ILE A 28 4.66 -1.15 -33.70
CA ILE A 28 5.99 -0.59 -33.39
C ILE A 28 5.88 0.48 -32.29
N LEU A 29 4.83 1.29 -32.33
CA LEU A 29 4.56 2.35 -31.34
C LEU A 29 4.10 1.78 -29.99
N ASN A 30 3.34 0.67 -29.99
CA ASN A 30 2.89 -0.07 -28.81
C ASN A 30 3.36 -1.53 -28.88
N PRO A 31 4.64 -1.79 -28.51
CA PRO A 31 5.11 -3.16 -28.38
C PRO A 31 4.23 -3.90 -27.36
N ASP A 32 3.86 -5.15 -27.64
CA ASP A 32 3.16 -6.00 -26.69
C ASP A 32 4.11 -6.48 -25.58
N TRP A 33 4.51 -5.53 -24.74
CA TRP A 33 5.35 -5.78 -23.58
C TRP A 33 4.62 -6.62 -22.55
N THR A 34 3.29 -6.59 -22.52
CA THR A 34 2.47 -7.35 -21.57
C THR A 34 2.64 -8.84 -21.82
N THR A 35 2.40 -9.28 -23.06
CA THR A 35 2.51 -10.70 -23.41
C THR A 35 3.95 -11.20 -23.29
N HIS A 36 4.93 -10.43 -23.77
CA HIS A 36 6.33 -10.84 -23.67
C HIS A 36 6.82 -10.95 -22.21
N ARG A 37 6.48 -9.97 -21.37
CA ARG A 37 6.84 -10.00 -19.94
C ARG A 37 6.09 -11.10 -19.18
N PHE A 38 4.84 -11.39 -19.57
CA PHE A 38 4.07 -12.46 -18.99
C PHE A 38 4.73 -13.82 -19.23
N PHE A 39 5.07 -14.15 -20.47
CA PHE A 39 5.72 -15.43 -20.77
C PHE A 39 7.13 -15.52 -20.19
N ALA A 40 7.91 -14.43 -20.21
CA ALA A 40 9.21 -14.41 -19.54
C ALA A 40 9.10 -14.67 -18.03
N ALA A 41 8.07 -14.12 -17.37
CA ALA A 41 7.81 -14.39 -15.96
C ALA A 41 7.30 -15.82 -15.72
N TYR A 42 6.45 -16.34 -16.60
CA TYR A 42 5.95 -17.72 -16.55
C TYR A 42 7.09 -18.74 -16.65
N ASP A 43 8.00 -18.54 -17.60
CA ASP A 43 9.17 -19.41 -17.80
C ASP A 43 10.11 -19.38 -16.58
N ALA A 44 10.25 -18.21 -15.93
CA ALA A 44 11.05 -18.05 -14.72
C ALA A 44 10.45 -18.74 -13.47
N LEU A 45 9.15 -19.06 -13.46
CA LEU A 45 8.46 -19.76 -12.36
C LEU A 45 8.52 -21.29 -12.47
N SER A 46 8.97 -21.84 -13.61
CA SER A 46 9.12 -23.28 -13.80
C SER A 46 10.10 -23.88 -12.78
N PRO A 47 9.84 -25.07 -12.20
CA PRO A 47 10.69 -25.67 -11.14
C PRO A 47 12.02 -26.24 -11.66
N SER A 48 12.58 -25.67 -12.74
CA SER A 48 13.81 -26.12 -13.39
C SER A 48 15.03 -25.31 -12.92
N SER A 49 16.20 -25.93 -12.89
CA SER A 49 17.45 -25.24 -12.56
C SER A 49 17.79 -24.10 -13.56
N SER A 50 17.30 -24.20 -14.81
CA SER A 50 17.44 -23.16 -15.83
C SER A 50 16.56 -21.93 -15.51
N ALA A 51 15.32 -22.16 -15.06
CA ALA A 51 14.43 -21.08 -14.65
C ALA A 51 14.97 -20.28 -13.47
N LEU A 52 15.67 -20.93 -12.53
CA LEU A 52 16.35 -20.23 -11.44
C LEU A 52 17.45 -19.28 -11.96
N GLN A 53 18.20 -19.67 -13.00
CA GLN A 53 19.19 -18.78 -13.63
C GLN A 53 18.51 -17.60 -14.33
N LEU A 54 17.37 -17.83 -15.00
CA LEU A 54 16.57 -16.79 -15.61
C LEU A 54 16.03 -15.81 -14.56
N LEU A 55 15.51 -16.30 -13.44
CA LEU A 55 15.05 -15.49 -12.31
C LEU A 55 16.17 -14.61 -11.76
N LEU A 56 17.35 -15.20 -11.50
CA LEU A 56 18.52 -14.47 -11.01
C LEU A 56 18.98 -13.40 -12.00
N SER A 57 18.87 -13.64 -13.31
CA SER A 57 19.19 -12.65 -14.34
C SER A 57 18.28 -11.42 -14.32
N HIS A 58 17.05 -11.56 -13.81
CA HIS A 58 16.07 -10.47 -13.70
C HIS A 58 16.15 -9.70 -12.36
N VAL A 59 16.87 -10.21 -11.36
CA VAL A 59 17.07 -9.53 -10.07
C VAL A 59 17.66 -8.12 -10.24
N PRO A 60 18.71 -7.89 -11.06
CA PRO A 60 19.23 -6.54 -11.31
C PRO A 60 18.18 -5.58 -11.89
N THR A 61 17.30 -6.07 -12.77
CA THR A 61 16.19 -5.27 -13.33
C THR A 61 15.20 -4.86 -12.25
N ALA A 62 14.85 -5.77 -11.33
CA ALA A 62 14.00 -5.46 -10.18
C ALA A 62 14.66 -4.44 -9.24
N GLN A 63 15.96 -4.60 -8.97
CA GLN A 63 16.73 -3.63 -8.18
C GLN A 63 16.76 -2.25 -8.85
N HIS A 64 16.93 -2.18 -10.17
CA HIS A 64 16.92 -0.94 -10.92
C HIS A 64 15.56 -0.24 -10.82
N LEU A 65 14.45 -0.97 -11.03
CA LEU A 65 13.10 -0.44 -10.86
C LEU A 65 12.87 0.11 -9.45
N HIS A 66 13.28 -0.63 -8.42
CA HIS A 66 13.10 -0.18 -7.04
C HIS A 66 13.95 1.05 -6.70
N ARG A 67 15.21 1.12 -7.18
CA ARG A 67 16.05 2.33 -7.05
C ARG A 67 15.41 3.54 -7.74
N ALA A 68 14.84 3.34 -8.93
CA ALA A 68 14.12 4.40 -9.65
C ALA A 68 12.88 4.88 -8.88
N ILE A 69 12.11 3.96 -8.29
CA ILE A 69 10.96 4.27 -7.42
C ILE A 69 11.41 5.12 -6.22
N LEU A 70 12.44 4.69 -5.49
CA LEU A 70 12.93 5.43 -4.33
C LEU A 70 13.47 6.81 -4.72
N ARG A 71 14.24 6.91 -5.80
CA ARG A 71 14.79 8.17 -6.31
C ARG A 71 13.69 9.14 -6.70
N THR A 72 12.71 8.68 -7.47
CA THR A 72 11.64 9.54 -7.98
C THR A 72 10.64 9.88 -6.87
N GLY A 73 10.24 8.90 -6.07
CA GLY A 73 9.33 9.09 -4.95
C GLY A 73 9.88 10.06 -3.90
N SER A 74 11.15 9.91 -3.49
CA SER A 74 11.80 10.87 -2.58
C SER A 74 11.95 12.27 -3.20
N ALA A 75 12.20 12.37 -4.50
CA ALA A 75 12.23 13.65 -5.20
C ALA A 75 10.85 14.33 -5.22
N LEU A 76 9.76 13.59 -5.42
CA LEU A 76 8.39 14.12 -5.37
C LEU A 76 8.04 14.65 -3.98
N ILE A 77 8.39 13.91 -2.92
CA ILE A 77 8.15 14.31 -1.53
C ILE A 77 8.99 15.54 -1.16
N SER A 78 10.30 15.50 -1.41
CA SER A 78 11.20 16.61 -1.05
C SER A 78 10.88 17.91 -1.79
N LYS A 79 10.48 17.83 -3.06
CA LYS A 79 10.04 18.98 -3.85
C LYS A 79 8.61 19.41 -3.56
N HIS A 80 7.89 18.74 -2.66
CA HIS A 80 6.50 19.02 -2.31
C HIS A 80 5.59 19.09 -3.56
N GLN A 81 5.82 18.19 -4.52
CA GLN A 81 5.05 18.15 -5.78
C GLN A 81 3.70 17.45 -5.63
N ILE A 82 3.44 16.86 -4.46
CA ILE A 82 2.16 16.24 -4.11
C ILE A 82 1.24 17.33 -3.57
N ARG A 83 0.13 17.57 -4.26
CA ARG A 83 -0.89 18.56 -3.90
C ARG A 83 -2.11 17.88 -3.30
N HIS A 84 -2.66 18.46 -2.24
CA HIS A 84 -3.92 18.01 -1.67
C HIS A 84 -5.07 18.69 -2.41
N LEU A 85 -5.89 17.91 -3.10
CA LEU A 85 -7.18 18.36 -3.60
C LEU A 85 -8.26 17.94 -2.61
N ARG A 86 -9.51 18.36 -2.88
CA ARG A 86 -10.66 18.11 -2.01
C ARG A 86 -10.92 16.62 -1.77
N ALA A 87 -10.85 15.81 -2.82
CA ALA A 87 -11.22 14.39 -2.78
C ALA A 87 -10.02 13.43 -2.69
N PHE A 88 -8.83 13.86 -3.12
CA PHE A 88 -7.62 13.03 -3.16
C PHE A 88 -6.35 13.87 -3.20
N ARG A 89 -5.21 13.24 -2.95
CA ARG A 89 -3.89 13.83 -3.19
C ARG A 89 -3.45 13.53 -4.61
N MET A 90 -2.79 14.48 -5.27
CA MET A 90 -2.29 14.28 -6.62
C MET A 90 -0.80 14.59 -6.77
N GLY A 91 -0.12 13.79 -7.59
CA GLY A 91 1.26 14.04 -8.03
C GLY A 91 1.38 13.88 -9.54
N VAL A 92 2.24 14.67 -10.17
CA VAL A 92 2.54 14.55 -11.61
C VAL A 92 4.04 14.41 -11.81
N VAL A 93 4.46 13.26 -12.33
CA VAL A 93 5.82 12.97 -12.74
C VAL A 93 6.02 13.52 -14.15
N ARG A 94 6.51 14.76 -14.22
CA ARG A 94 6.76 15.44 -15.50
C ARG A 94 8.18 15.26 -16.01
N GLU A 95 9.16 15.34 -15.12
CA GLU A 95 10.58 15.45 -15.48
C GLU A 95 11.45 14.58 -14.58
N GLY A 96 12.43 13.92 -15.17
CA GLY A 96 13.39 13.08 -14.47
C GLY A 96 14.02 12.01 -15.38
N PRO A 97 15.15 11.43 -14.94
CA PRO A 97 15.84 10.38 -15.70
C PRO A 97 15.03 9.08 -15.81
N ASP A 98 14.10 8.84 -14.88
CA ASP A 98 13.32 7.60 -14.80
C ASP A 98 11.88 7.75 -15.34
N VAL A 99 11.50 8.90 -15.91
CA VAL A 99 10.12 9.17 -16.36
C VAL A 99 9.68 8.11 -17.38
N ALA A 100 10.57 7.72 -18.29
CA ALA A 100 10.30 6.70 -19.30
C ALA A 100 9.98 5.32 -18.70
N LEU A 101 10.44 5.00 -17.48
CA LEU A 101 10.08 3.75 -16.81
C LEU A 101 8.65 3.79 -16.25
N PHE A 102 8.20 4.96 -15.82
CA PHE A 102 6.87 5.17 -15.24
C PHE A 102 5.77 5.42 -16.27
N THR A 103 6.09 5.42 -17.56
CA THR A 103 5.07 5.33 -18.63
C THR A 103 4.42 3.95 -18.66
N HIS A 104 5.08 2.92 -18.12
CA HIS A 104 4.45 1.61 -17.95
C HIS A 104 3.50 1.63 -16.75
N PRO A 105 2.24 1.19 -16.92
CA PRO A 105 1.24 1.25 -15.87
C PRO A 105 1.65 0.46 -14.62
N GLY A 106 2.15 -0.77 -14.77
CA GLY A 106 2.60 -1.58 -13.63
C GLY A 106 3.82 -1.02 -12.88
N ALA A 107 4.63 -0.16 -13.50
CA ALA A 107 5.71 0.54 -12.79
C ALA A 107 5.18 1.76 -12.04
N LEU A 108 4.22 2.47 -12.64
CA LEU A 108 3.57 3.64 -12.04
C LEU A 108 2.70 3.25 -10.84
N VAL A 109 1.96 2.13 -10.92
CA VAL A 109 1.21 1.57 -9.79
C VAL A 109 2.14 1.30 -8.61
N LYS A 110 3.28 0.64 -8.82
CA LYS A 110 4.27 0.37 -7.76
C LYS A 110 4.83 1.66 -7.14
N LEU A 111 5.11 2.67 -7.96
CA LEU A 111 5.52 3.99 -7.47
C LEU A 111 4.41 4.63 -6.62
N ALA A 112 3.16 4.59 -7.09
CA ALA A 112 2.01 5.14 -6.39
C ALA A 112 1.76 4.42 -5.06
N THR A 113 1.86 3.08 -5.01
CA THR A 113 1.71 2.29 -3.78
C THR A 113 2.78 2.66 -2.76
N TRP A 114 4.05 2.72 -3.18
CA TRP A 114 5.12 3.15 -2.29
C TRP A 114 4.92 4.59 -1.80
N LEU A 115 4.45 5.48 -2.67
CA LEU A 115 4.25 6.88 -2.36
C LEU A 115 3.10 7.10 -1.37
N SER A 116 1.99 6.37 -1.51
CA SER A 116 0.85 6.47 -0.57
C SER A 116 1.23 5.97 0.83
N GLU A 117 2.01 4.90 0.92
CA GLU A 117 2.58 4.40 2.17
C GLU A 117 3.53 5.43 2.79
N ALA A 118 4.49 5.94 2.00
CA ALA A 118 5.48 6.91 2.47
C ALA A 118 4.83 8.21 2.98
N ILE A 119 3.83 8.75 2.28
CA ILE A 119 3.06 9.92 2.74
C ILE A 119 2.36 9.60 4.05
N SER A 120 1.70 8.45 4.14
CA SER A 120 0.99 8.03 5.36
C SER A 120 1.92 7.92 6.57
N VAL A 121 3.15 7.41 6.37
CA VAL A 121 4.18 7.35 7.41
C VAL A 121 4.58 8.76 7.86
N LEU A 122 4.88 9.65 6.91
CA LEU A 122 5.33 11.02 7.20
C LEU A 122 4.25 11.85 7.90
N GLU A 123 2.99 11.69 7.53
CA GLU A 123 1.87 12.36 8.20
C GLU A 123 1.64 11.83 9.61
N ALA A 124 1.75 10.51 9.81
CA ALA A 124 1.68 9.91 11.13
C ALA A 124 2.81 10.44 12.03
N GLU A 125 4.03 10.61 11.52
CA GLU A 125 5.14 11.22 12.26
C GLU A 125 4.90 12.69 12.61
N LYS A 126 4.22 13.44 11.74
CA LYS A 126 3.81 14.83 12.02
C LYS A 126 2.65 14.94 13.02
N GLY A 127 2.11 13.82 13.50
CA GLY A 127 0.97 13.78 14.43
C GLY A 127 -0.36 14.12 13.78
N ALA A 128 -0.45 14.04 12.45
CA ALA A 128 -1.72 14.23 11.76
C ALA A 128 -2.68 13.10 12.13
N LYS A 129 -3.90 13.46 12.54
CA LYS A 129 -4.97 12.50 12.82
C LYS A 129 -5.26 11.73 11.53
N ARG A 130 -5.39 10.40 11.63
CA ARG A 130 -5.57 9.51 10.48
C ARG A 130 -6.82 9.91 9.68
N THR A 131 -6.63 10.63 8.58
CA THR A 131 -7.72 10.98 7.67
C THR A 131 -8.03 9.75 6.83
N ALA A 132 -9.31 9.41 6.68
CA ALA A 132 -9.76 8.28 5.85
C ALA A 132 -9.49 8.51 4.35
N ASP A 133 -9.11 9.74 3.97
CA ASP A 133 -8.99 10.19 2.59
C ASP A 133 -7.57 10.03 2.04
N ASN A 134 -7.01 8.83 2.15
CA ASN A 134 -5.68 8.49 1.62
C ASN A 134 -5.68 8.18 0.12
N ALA A 135 -6.69 8.65 -0.62
CA ALA A 135 -6.70 8.52 -2.06
C ALA A 135 -5.53 9.29 -2.69
N LEU A 136 -4.82 8.62 -3.61
CA LEU A 136 -3.68 9.18 -4.33
C LEU A 136 -3.88 8.99 -5.82
N VAL A 137 -3.77 10.07 -6.57
CA VAL A 137 -3.71 10.06 -8.04
C VAL A 137 -2.30 10.41 -8.47
N LEU A 138 -1.67 9.54 -9.24
CA LEU A 138 -0.34 9.76 -9.78
C LEU A 138 -0.40 9.74 -11.31
N ALA A 139 0.13 10.78 -11.95
CA ALA A 139 0.22 10.86 -13.40
C ALA A 139 1.67 10.89 -13.86
N ALA A 140 2.03 10.14 -14.90
CA ALA A 140 3.35 10.19 -15.54
C ALA A 140 3.21 10.63 -17.00
N LEU A 141 4.07 11.56 -17.44
CA LEU A 141 4.06 12.06 -18.81
C LEU A 141 4.85 11.13 -19.74
N ASP A 142 4.21 10.64 -20.79
CA ASP A 142 4.89 10.11 -21.97
C ASP A 142 4.96 11.22 -23.04
N GLU A 143 6.13 11.84 -23.17
CA GLU A 143 6.36 12.90 -24.16
C GLU A 143 6.30 12.39 -25.59
N ARG A 144 6.68 11.14 -25.85
CA ARG A 144 6.70 10.55 -27.19
C ARG A 144 5.28 10.36 -27.72
N ARG A 145 4.36 9.96 -26.83
CA ARG A 145 2.95 9.73 -27.17
C ARG A 145 2.07 10.96 -26.96
N GLY A 146 2.54 11.96 -26.21
CA GLY A 146 1.73 13.12 -25.82
C GLY A 146 0.57 12.74 -24.89
N VAL A 147 0.76 11.70 -24.08
CA VAL A 147 -0.27 11.10 -23.22
C VAL A 147 0.26 11.04 -21.79
N TYR A 148 -0.61 11.26 -20.81
CA TYR A 148 -0.37 10.97 -19.41
C TYR A 148 -0.97 9.62 -19.05
N VAL A 149 -0.15 8.75 -18.46
CA VAL A 149 -0.66 7.57 -17.78
C VAL A 149 -1.02 7.99 -16.37
N VAL A 150 -2.28 7.83 -15.98
CA VAL A 150 -2.85 8.25 -14.70
C VAL A 150 -3.27 7.01 -13.93
N VAL A 151 -2.82 6.91 -12.69
CA VAL A 151 -3.16 5.83 -11.76
C VAL A 151 -3.88 6.42 -10.54
N GLY A 152 -5.04 5.88 -10.20
CA GLY A 152 -5.84 6.25 -9.03
C GLY A 152 -5.86 5.15 -7.99
N LEU A 153 -5.13 5.34 -6.91
CA LEU A 153 -5.14 4.45 -5.75
C LEU A 153 -6.17 4.93 -4.74
N GLY A 154 -7.25 4.17 -4.57
CA GLY A 154 -8.28 4.42 -3.57
C GLY A 154 -7.76 4.07 -2.19
N GLY A 155 -8.10 4.90 -1.19
CA GLY A 155 -7.65 4.78 0.21
C GLY A 155 -8.16 3.55 0.98
N GLY A 156 -8.37 2.42 0.32
CA GLY A 156 -8.75 1.16 0.92
C GLY A 156 -7.61 0.58 1.74
N ASP A 157 -7.86 0.39 3.04
CA ASP A 157 -6.97 -0.20 4.06
C ASP A 157 -6.56 -1.67 3.77
N ALA A 158 -6.87 -2.20 2.58
CA ALA A 158 -6.70 -3.62 2.24
C ALA A 158 -5.23 -4.03 1.99
N ALA A 159 -4.37 -3.10 1.56
CA ALA A 159 -2.95 -3.37 1.30
C ALA A 159 -2.00 -2.69 2.30
N SER A 160 -2.38 -1.51 2.80
CA SER A 160 -1.55 -0.73 3.73
C SER A 160 -1.86 -1.16 5.17
N GLY A 161 -1.12 -2.15 5.68
CA GLY A 161 -1.07 -2.43 7.11
C GLY A 161 -0.85 -1.13 7.91
N ARG A 162 -1.45 -1.05 9.10
CA ARG A 162 -1.44 0.15 9.96
C ARG A 162 -0.01 0.64 10.21
N VAL A 163 0.43 1.65 9.46
CA VAL A 163 1.69 2.34 9.75
C VAL A 163 1.46 3.25 10.95
N ARG A 164 2.02 2.86 12.10
CA ARG A 164 1.98 3.63 13.34
C ARG A 164 3.17 4.56 13.42
N SER A 165 2.98 5.77 13.92
CA SER A 165 4.08 6.72 14.11
C SER A 165 5.11 6.19 15.11
N ARG A 166 6.38 6.61 14.99
CA ARG A 166 7.43 6.24 15.96
C ARG A 166 7.09 6.67 17.39
N ALA A 167 6.38 7.80 17.54
CA ALA A 167 5.90 8.30 18.82
C ALA A 167 4.79 7.41 19.42
N GLU A 168 3.85 6.96 18.59
CA GLU A 168 2.79 6.04 19.00
C GLU A 168 3.33 4.65 19.35
N GLN A 169 4.29 4.15 18.56
CA GLN A 169 4.99 2.90 18.86
C GLN A 169 5.75 2.99 20.19
N LYS A 170 6.43 4.11 20.45
CA LYS A 170 7.14 4.35 21.71
C LYS A 170 6.17 4.49 22.89
N ALA A 171 5.10 5.27 22.76
CA ALA A 171 4.10 5.43 23.80
C ALA A 171 3.41 4.09 24.15
N ARG A 172 3.15 3.23 23.16
CA ARG A 172 2.59 1.89 23.40
C ARG A 172 3.61 0.96 24.05
N ALA A 173 4.87 1.01 23.64
CA ALA A 173 5.95 0.26 24.28
C ALA A 173 6.12 0.69 25.75
N ASP A 174 6.07 1.99 26.04
CA ASP A 174 6.16 2.54 27.38
C ASP A 174 4.91 2.18 28.22
N LYS A 175 3.69 2.27 27.65
CA LYS A 175 2.43 1.82 28.29
C LYS A 175 2.48 0.31 28.59
N LYS A 176 3.02 -0.50 27.68
CA LYS A 176 3.18 -1.95 27.86
C LYS A 176 4.21 -2.28 28.93
N ALA A 177 5.37 -1.62 28.91
CA ALA A 177 6.40 -1.78 29.94
C ALA A 177 5.91 -1.36 31.33
N ALA A 178 5.15 -0.26 31.43
CA ALA A 178 4.54 0.17 32.68
C ALA A 178 3.47 -0.82 33.18
N ARG A 179 2.67 -1.42 32.29
CA ARG A 179 1.67 -2.44 32.64
C ARG A 179 2.34 -3.73 33.10
N GLU A 180 3.40 -4.18 32.43
CA GLU A 180 4.20 -5.35 32.82
C GLU A 180 4.90 -5.12 34.16
N GLY A 181 5.44 -3.92 34.40
CA GLY A 181 6.02 -3.53 35.68
C GLY A 181 5.00 -3.59 36.83
N LYS A 182 3.82 -2.99 36.66
CA LYS A 182 2.73 -3.04 37.65
C LYS A 182 2.24 -4.47 37.92
N LYS A 183 2.17 -5.32 36.88
CA LYS A 183 1.78 -6.73 37.03
C LYS A 183 2.84 -7.54 37.78
N ALA A 184 4.12 -7.31 37.48
CA ALA A 184 5.24 -7.95 38.18
C ALA A 184 5.29 -7.54 39.66
N GLU A 185 5.08 -6.25 39.96
CA GLU A 185 5.06 -5.74 41.32
C GLU A 185 3.89 -6.31 42.15
N LYS A 186 2.67 -6.34 41.59
CA LYS A 186 1.49 -6.95 42.24
C LYS A 186 1.70 -8.45 42.49
N LYS A 187 2.38 -9.16 41.58
CA LYS A 187 2.72 -10.58 41.76
C LYS A 187 3.78 -10.78 42.85
N ALA A 188 4.79 -9.92 42.92
CA ALA A 188 5.82 -9.96 43.96
C ALA A 188 5.24 -9.68 45.34
N GLN A 189 4.38 -8.66 45.47
CA GLN A 189 3.68 -8.36 46.73
C GLN A 189 2.80 -9.53 47.21
N LYS A 190 2.05 -10.17 46.30
CA LYS A 190 1.25 -11.36 46.62
C LYS A 190 2.12 -12.56 47.03
N ALA A 191 3.30 -12.73 46.43
CA ALA A 191 4.23 -13.81 46.79
C ALA A 191 4.82 -13.62 48.20
N VAL A 192 5.22 -12.39 48.56
CA VAL A 192 5.70 -12.06 49.90
C VAL A 192 4.63 -12.32 50.95
N LEU A 193 3.39 -11.87 50.69
CA LEU A 193 2.27 -12.10 51.62
C LEU A 193 1.94 -13.59 51.77
N ARG A 194 2.02 -14.37 50.69
CA ARG A 194 1.86 -15.84 50.74
C ARG A 194 2.97 -16.51 51.53
N ALA A 195 4.22 -16.07 51.39
CA ALA A 195 5.36 -16.60 52.13
C ALA A 195 5.24 -16.33 53.63
N GLN A 196 4.86 -15.09 54.02
CA GLN A 196 4.61 -14.75 55.43
C GLN A 196 3.46 -15.58 56.02
N ARG A 197 2.36 -15.78 55.27
CA ARG A 197 1.26 -16.64 55.71
C ARG A 197 1.68 -18.11 55.86
N LYS A 198 2.53 -18.63 54.97
CA LYS A 198 3.08 -19.99 55.07
C LYS A 198 3.98 -20.11 56.31
N GLN A 199 4.80 -19.10 56.58
CA GLN A 199 5.69 -19.08 57.74
C GLN A 199 4.92 -18.98 59.07
N ALA A 200 3.94 -18.09 59.18
CA ALA A 200 3.10 -17.99 60.38
C ALA A 200 2.29 -19.27 60.66
N ARG A 201 1.86 -19.98 59.60
CA ARG A 201 1.21 -21.29 59.74
C ARG A 201 2.19 -22.33 60.28
N ARG A 202 3.41 -22.40 59.73
CA ARG A 202 4.48 -23.29 60.22
C ARG A 202 4.80 -23.03 61.69
N GLU A 203 5.02 -21.78 62.09
CA GLU A 203 5.29 -21.40 63.49
C GLU A 203 4.14 -21.78 64.44
N ARG A 204 2.87 -21.63 64.00
CA ARG A 204 1.70 -22.04 64.79
C ARG A 204 1.60 -23.56 64.94
N ASP A 205 1.83 -24.29 63.85
CA ASP A 205 1.73 -25.75 63.84
C ASP A 205 2.90 -26.37 64.65
N GLU A 206 4.10 -25.77 64.60
CA GLU A 206 5.24 -26.09 65.48
C GLU A 206 4.93 -25.82 66.97
N ALA A 207 4.30 -24.68 67.30
CA ALA A 207 3.88 -24.37 68.67
C ALA A 207 2.81 -25.33 69.21
N ASN A 208 2.02 -25.94 68.33
CA ASN A 208 1.02 -26.95 68.69
C ASN A 208 1.60 -28.39 68.76
N GLY A 209 2.92 -28.54 68.58
CA GLY A 209 3.62 -29.83 68.73
C GLY A 209 3.47 -30.79 67.55
N ILE A 210 3.04 -30.29 66.38
CA ILE A 210 2.94 -31.07 65.14
C ILE A 210 4.20 -30.77 64.31
N PHE A 211 5.20 -31.63 64.42
CA PHE A 211 6.40 -31.57 63.57
C PHE A 211 6.09 -32.24 62.24
N ALA A 212 5.68 -31.47 61.23
CA ALA A 212 5.49 -31.98 59.87
C ALA A 212 6.86 -32.21 59.20
N ASP A 213 7.11 -33.43 58.74
CA ASP A 213 8.26 -33.80 57.91
C ASP A 213 8.16 -33.09 56.54
N ASP A 214 9.25 -32.47 56.08
CA ASP A 214 9.26 -31.49 54.96
C ASP A 214 9.10 -32.14 53.57
N SER A 215 8.57 -33.37 53.49
CA SER A 215 8.49 -34.17 52.26
C SER A 215 7.08 -34.47 51.74
N GLU A 216 5.99 -34.10 52.41
CA GLU A 216 4.62 -34.47 51.96
C GLU A 216 3.56 -33.35 52.04
N ASP A 217 3.92 -32.09 51.75
CA ASP A 217 2.94 -30.98 51.78
C ASP A 217 3.01 -30.06 50.55
N GLU A 218 3.15 -30.66 49.36
CA GLU A 218 2.89 -29.95 48.10
C GLU A 218 1.40 -29.97 47.68
N ASP A 219 0.54 -30.82 48.28
CA ASP A 219 -0.80 -31.11 47.71
C ASP A 219 -2.03 -30.98 48.63
N ALA A 220 -1.93 -30.43 49.85
CA ALA A 220 -3.08 -30.39 50.77
C ALA A 220 -3.32 -29.04 51.47
N SER A 221 -3.73 -28.00 50.74
CA SER A 221 -4.68 -26.96 51.24
C SER A 221 -4.96 -25.84 50.22
N ASP A 222 -5.30 -26.20 48.98
CA ASP A 222 -5.78 -25.25 47.97
C ASP A 222 -7.33 -25.11 47.94
N ALA A 223 -8.01 -25.39 49.05
CA ALA A 223 -9.49 -25.41 49.09
C ALA A 223 -10.15 -24.22 49.81
N GLU A 224 -9.46 -23.45 50.66
CA GLU A 224 -10.12 -22.46 51.54
C GLU A 224 -9.51 -21.05 51.42
N SER A 225 -9.31 -20.58 50.19
CA SER A 225 -9.12 -19.14 49.93
C SER A 225 -9.82 -18.62 48.68
N LEU A 226 -10.97 -19.20 48.36
CA LEU A 226 -11.84 -18.81 47.25
C LEU A 226 -12.72 -17.57 47.54
N SER A 227 -12.28 -16.63 48.40
CA SER A 227 -13.12 -15.46 48.77
C SER A 227 -12.40 -14.11 48.85
N SER A 228 -11.32 -13.90 48.10
CA SER A 228 -10.83 -12.55 47.84
C SER A 228 -10.64 -12.35 46.35
N SER A 229 -11.76 -12.02 45.69
CA SER A 229 -11.86 -11.32 44.41
C SER A 229 -10.72 -11.60 43.44
N ASP A 230 -10.87 -12.69 42.68
CA ASP A 230 -10.41 -12.72 41.29
C ASP A 230 -11.25 -11.71 40.49
N SER A 231 -11.04 -10.42 40.81
CA SER A 231 -11.37 -9.38 39.86
C SER A 231 -10.37 -9.58 38.74
N SER A 232 -10.80 -10.42 37.80
CA SER A 232 -10.42 -10.42 36.40
C SER A 232 -10.41 -8.96 35.96
N ASP A 233 -9.27 -8.31 36.15
CA ASP A 233 -8.94 -7.02 35.56
C ASP A 233 -8.51 -7.31 34.11
N SER A 234 -9.44 -7.94 33.39
CA SER A 234 -9.50 -8.05 31.94
C SER A 234 -10.08 -6.74 31.43
N GLU A 235 -9.50 -5.63 31.85
CA GLU A 235 -9.92 -4.32 31.43
C GLU A 235 -8.81 -3.76 30.54
N ASP A 236 -9.26 -3.43 29.33
CA ASP A 236 -8.59 -2.64 28.32
C ASP A 236 -7.60 -3.38 27.38
N ASP A 237 -8.17 -4.29 26.58
CA ASP A 237 -7.89 -4.43 25.14
C ASP A 237 -9.04 -3.83 24.28
N SER A 238 -9.97 -3.11 24.94
CA SER A 238 -11.21 -2.57 24.36
C SER A 238 -10.98 -1.49 23.30
N GLU A 239 -9.85 -0.79 23.32
CA GLU A 239 -9.54 0.22 22.31
C GLU A 239 -9.28 -0.41 20.92
N ASP A 240 -8.55 -1.54 20.83
CA ASP A 240 -8.27 -2.21 19.54
C ASP A 240 -9.51 -3.01 19.06
N GLU A 241 -10.34 -3.55 19.98
CA GLU A 241 -11.57 -4.27 19.62
C GLU A 241 -12.71 -3.32 19.20
N GLU A 242 -12.98 -2.22 19.91
CA GLU A 242 -14.00 -1.25 19.48
C GLU A 242 -13.64 -0.59 18.15
N GLU A 243 -12.37 -0.30 17.89
CA GLU A 243 -11.94 0.27 16.62
C GLU A 243 -11.99 -0.78 15.49
N ALA A 244 -11.69 -2.05 15.78
CA ALA A 244 -11.86 -3.16 14.85
C ALA A 244 -13.34 -3.43 14.52
N GLU A 245 -14.24 -3.30 15.49
CA GLU A 245 -15.69 -3.40 15.25
C GLU A 245 -16.24 -2.21 14.47
N LYS A 246 -15.79 -0.98 14.79
CA LYS A 246 -16.09 0.22 13.98
C LYS A 246 -15.56 0.09 12.55
N ARG A 247 -14.45 -0.63 12.32
CA ARG A 247 -13.91 -0.94 10.98
C ARG A 247 -14.73 -1.98 10.23
N LYS A 248 -15.18 -3.05 10.91
CA LYS A 248 -16.15 -4.01 10.35
C LYS A 248 -17.45 -3.31 9.94
N GLN A 249 -17.87 -2.30 10.70
CA GLN A 249 -19.04 -1.47 10.40
C GLN A 249 -18.81 -0.44 9.28
N ARG A 250 -17.60 0.11 9.12
CA ARG A 250 -17.28 1.13 8.09
C ARG A 250 -17.02 0.56 6.69
N GLY A 251 -16.96 -0.77 6.55
CA GLY A 251 -16.61 -1.41 5.28
C GLY A 251 -15.15 -1.16 4.90
N TYR A 252 -14.60 -2.07 4.11
CA TYR A 252 -13.36 -1.78 3.38
C TYR A 252 -13.71 -0.69 2.37
N GLY A 253 -13.24 0.53 2.58
CA GLY A 253 -13.41 1.61 1.60
C GLY A 253 -12.90 1.12 0.26
N SER A 254 -13.82 0.77 -0.64
CA SER A 254 -13.46 0.20 -1.93
C SER A 254 -12.89 1.29 -2.79
N ASN A 255 -11.92 0.94 -3.64
CA ASN A 255 -11.43 1.90 -4.61
C ASN A 255 -12.56 2.24 -5.60
N LYS A 256 -13.01 3.51 -5.58
CA LYS A 256 -14.05 4.03 -6.48
C LYS A 256 -13.47 4.78 -7.69
N PHE A 257 -12.15 4.79 -7.87
CA PHE A 257 -11.52 5.43 -9.03
C PHE A 257 -11.98 4.83 -10.36
N GLY A 258 -12.26 3.52 -10.41
CA GLY A 258 -12.78 2.88 -11.62
C GLY A 258 -14.08 3.49 -12.15
N SER A 259 -15.09 3.59 -11.30
CA SER A 259 -16.36 4.22 -11.68
C SER A 259 -16.20 5.73 -11.86
N ALA A 260 -15.41 6.40 -11.02
CA ALA A 260 -15.19 7.84 -11.11
C ALA A 260 -14.49 8.25 -12.41
N PHE A 261 -13.51 7.48 -12.89
CA PHE A 261 -12.86 7.74 -14.17
C PHE A 261 -13.84 7.59 -15.32
N GLN A 262 -14.66 6.54 -15.33
CA GLN A 262 -15.67 6.35 -16.37
C GLN A 262 -16.66 7.53 -16.42
N GLU A 263 -17.18 7.94 -15.25
CA GLU A 263 -18.09 9.10 -15.17
C GLU A 263 -17.43 10.40 -15.65
N VAL A 264 -16.17 10.64 -15.30
CA VAL A 264 -15.44 11.84 -15.71
C VAL A 264 -15.21 11.84 -17.22
N VAL A 265 -14.91 10.68 -17.82
CA VAL A 265 -14.76 10.55 -19.27
C VAL A 265 -16.07 10.87 -19.98
N GLU A 266 -17.20 10.36 -19.47
CA GLU A 266 -18.53 10.63 -20.01
C GLU A 266 -18.92 12.12 -19.89
N GLU A 267 -18.55 12.77 -18.79
CA GLU A 267 -18.89 14.18 -18.52
C GLU A 267 -18.02 15.17 -19.30
N THR A 268 -16.71 14.90 -19.39
CA THR A 268 -15.75 15.84 -20.01
C THR A 268 -15.53 15.58 -21.50
N GLY A 269 -15.88 14.39 -22.00
CA GLY A 269 -15.53 13.95 -23.34
C GLY A 269 -14.01 13.86 -23.58
N ALA A 270 -13.22 13.79 -22.50
CA ALA A 270 -11.76 13.69 -22.58
C ALA A 270 -11.36 12.44 -23.37
N ARG A 271 -10.32 12.57 -24.20
CA ARG A 271 -9.81 11.44 -24.98
C ARG A 271 -8.99 10.54 -24.08
N VAL A 272 -9.66 9.52 -23.53
CA VAL A 272 -9.11 8.60 -22.55
C VAL A 272 -9.13 7.17 -23.08
N ARG A 273 -8.04 6.43 -22.85
CA ARG A 273 -7.99 4.97 -23.03
C ARG A 273 -7.96 4.32 -21.66
N ILE A 274 -8.98 3.52 -21.36
CA ILE A 274 -9.10 2.77 -20.11
C ILE A 274 -8.52 1.37 -20.36
N ASP A 275 -7.65 0.89 -19.47
CA ASP A 275 -7.14 -0.47 -19.56
C ASP A 275 -8.23 -1.48 -19.14
N SER A 276 -8.32 -2.61 -19.81
CA SER A 276 -9.42 -3.57 -19.63
C SER A 276 -9.30 -4.41 -18.34
N PHE A 277 -8.12 -4.43 -17.71
CA PHE A 277 -7.86 -5.23 -16.52
C PHE A 277 -7.71 -4.41 -15.23
N GLU A 278 -7.14 -3.21 -15.31
CA GLU A 278 -6.92 -2.34 -14.15
C GLU A 278 -7.81 -1.10 -14.24
N HIS A 279 -8.95 -1.14 -13.55
CA HIS A 279 -9.89 -0.01 -13.46
C HIS A 279 -9.27 1.23 -12.77
N GLU A 280 -8.08 1.09 -12.19
CA GLU A 280 -7.33 2.14 -11.52
C GLU A 280 -6.40 2.91 -12.47
N VAL A 281 -6.29 2.50 -13.73
CA VAL A 281 -5.33 3.07 -14.69
C VAL A 281 -6.03 3.59 -15.93
N VAL A 282 -5.74 4.84 -16.29
CA VAL A 282 -6.27 5.48 -17.50
C VAL A 282 -5.19 6.30 -18.21
N GLU A 283 -5.25 6.31 -19.53
CA GLU A 283 -4.37 7.13 -20.36
C GLU A 283 -5.13 8.36 -20.88
N VAL A 284 -4.68 9.56 -20.52
CA VAL A 284 -5.34 10.83 -20.87
C VAL A 284 -4.43 11.65 -21.76
N LYS A 285 -4.94 12.26 -22.83
CA LYS A 285 -4.13 13.17 -23.65
C LYS A 285 -3.60 14.37 -22.87
N LYS A 286 -2.41 14.87 -23.25
CA LYS A 286 -1.71 15.96 -22.57
C LYS A 286 -2.57 17.23 -22.45
N GLU A 287 -3.31 17.57 -23.48
CA GLU A 287 -4.21 18.71 -23.54
C GLU A 287 -5.45 18.56 -22.64
N ASP A 288 -5.95 17.34 -22.48
CA ASP A 288 -7.22 17.05 -21.79
C ASP A 288 -7.02 16.78 -20.28
N LEU A 289 -5.76 16.58 -19.83
CA LEU A 289 -5.43 16.22 -18.45
C LEU A 289 -5.96 17.23 -17.41
N SER A 290 -5.83 18.53 -17.67
CA SER A 290 -6.21 19.55 -16.67
C SER A 290 -7.71 19.52 -16.38
N GLY A 291 -8.54 19.45 -17.43
CA GLY A 291 -9.99 19.36 -17.29
C GLY A 291 -10.42 18.02 -16.69
N PHE A 292 -9.74 16.93 -17.05
CA PHE A 292 -9.97 15.61 -16.45
C PHE A 292 -9.75 15.61 -14.93
N LEU A 293 -8.63 16.16 -14.46
CA LEU A 293 -8.31 16.21 -13.03
C LEU A 293 -9.23 17.15 -12.24
N GLU A 294 -9.64 18.26 -12.85
CA GLU A 294 -10.61 19.19 -12.27
C GLU A 294 -11.96 18.50 -12.05
N ALA A 295 -12.52 17.87 -13.09
CA ALA A 295 -13.78 17.12 -13.00
C ALA A 295 -13.68 15.98 -11.98
N LEU A 296 -12.57 15.23 -11.97
CA LEU A 296 -12.32 14.16 -11.02
C LEU A 296 -12.30 14.66 -9.56
N SER A 297 -11.83 15.88 -9.31
CA SER A 297 -11.75 16.46 -7.96
C SER A 297 -13.13 16.70 -7.32
N PHE A 298 -14.19 16.77 -8.13
CA PHE A 298 -15.58 16.89 -7.67
C PHE A 298 -16.26 15.54 -7.44
N LYS A 299 -15.69 14.44 -7.94
CA LYS A 299 -16.23 13.08 -7.75
C LYS A 299 -15.79 12.49 -6.41
N GLY A 300 -16.67 11.71 -5.80
CA GLY A 300 -16.36 10.96 -4.58
C GLY A 300 -15.53 9.72 -4.92
N VAL A 301 -14.20 9.82 -4.81
CA VAL A 301 -13.26 8.72 -5.14
C VAL A 301 -12.92 7.82 -3.95
N VAL A 302 -13.41 8.17 -2.76
CA VAL A 302 -13.30 7.39 -1.51
C VAL A 302 -14.70 7.04 -1.04
N GLY A 303 -14.92 5.77 -0.72
CA GLY A 303 -16.22 5.20 -0.37
C GLY A 303 -16.34 4.69 1.04
#